data_AF-A0A821VKP1-F1
#
_entry.id   AF-A0A821VKP1-F1
#
_cell.length_a   1.000
_cell.length_b   1.000
_cell.length_c   1.000
_cell.angle_alpha   90.00
_cell.angle_beta   90.00
_cell.angle_gamma   90.00
#
_symmetry.space_group_name_H-M   'P 1'
#
loop_
_entity.id
_entity.type
_entity.pdbx_description
1 polymer ?
#
loop_
_entity_poly.entity_id
_entity_poly.type
_entity_poly.pdbx_seq_one_letter_code
_entity_poly.pdbx_strand_id
1 'polypeptide(L)' 'IIINNLLYAIGGHDGVSYLNSVERFDPQTNQWSNDIAPTSSCRTSVGVAVLDGCLLAVGGQDGISCLNLVEK' A
#
# COMPACT_ATOMS: atom_id res chain seq x y z
N ILE A 1 7.54 1.82 -0.63
CA ILE A 1 8.35 1.25 -1.75
C ILE A 1 8.52 2.32 -2.83
N ILE A 2 9.57 2.28 -3.65
CA ILE A 2 9.83 3.33 -4.66
C ILE A 2 9.56 2.79 -6.06
N ILE A 3 8.76 3.51 -6.86
CA ILE A 3 8.48 3.23 -8.28
C ILE A 3 8.60 4.55 -9.05
N ASN A 4 9.37 4.58 -10.13
CA ASN A 4 9.55 5.78 -10.98
C ASN A 4 9.86 7.06 -10.17
N ASN A 5 10.73 6.94 -9.16
CA ASN A 5 11.14 8.02 -8.25
C ASN A 5 10.03 8.59 -7.34
N LEU A 6 8.88 7.91 -7.24
CA LEU A 6 7.80 8.22 -6.32
C LEU A 6 7.78 7.20 -5.18
N LEU A 7 7.54 7.65 -3.95
CA LEU A 7 7.46 6.79 -2.77
C LEU A 7 6.00 6.40 -2.54
N TYR A 8 5.71 5.11 -2.46
CA TYR A 8 4.38 4.58 -2.20
C TYR A 8 4.27 4.01 -0.78
N ALA A 9 3.20 4.36 -0.09
CA ALA A 9 2.76 3.76 1.17
C ALA A 9 1.44 2.99 0.94
N ILE A 10 1.35 1.79 1.51
CA ILE A 10 0.27 0.82 1.26
C ILE A 10 -0.24 0.33 2.62
N GLY A 11 -1.53 0.53 2.87
CA GLY A 11 -2.22 0.05 4.08
C GLY A 11 -1.61 0.60 5.37
N GLY A 12 -1.61 -0.23 6.41
CA GLY A 12 -1.12 0.13 7.74
C GLY A 12 -2.24 0.34 8.76
N HIS A 13 -1.95 1.12 9.80
CA HIS A 13 -2.87 1.44 10.89
C HIS A 13 -2.63 2.88 11.35
N ASP A 14 -3.67 3.71 11.34
CA ASP A 14 -3.60 5.14 11.69
C ASP A 14 -3.75 5.42 13.21
N GLY A 15 -3.88 4.36 14.02
CA GLY A 15 -4.17 4.45 15.45
C GLY A 15 -5.63 4.18 15.79
N VAL A 16 -6.53 4.16 14.80
CA VAL A 16 -7.96 3.93 14.95
C VAL A 16 -8.43 2.74 14.10
N SER A 17 -7.94 2.64 12.87
CA SER A 17 -8.41 1.66 11.88
C SER A 17 -7.28 1.08 11.05
N TYR A 18 -7.47 -0.14 10.57
CA TYR A 18 -6.63 -0.71 9.52
C TYR A 18 -6.97 -0.06 8.19
N LEU A 19 -5.95 0.28 7.43
CA LEU A 19 -6.10 1.01 6.18
C LEU A 19 -5.98 0.06 4.99
N ASN A 20 -6.78 0.35 3.95
CA ASN A 20 -6.61 -0.22 2.62
C ASN A 20 -6.11 0.85 1.61
N SER A 21 -5.82 2.06 2.07
CA SER A 21 -5.36 3.16 1.23
C SER A 21 -4.00 2.86 0.59
N VAL A 22 -3.81 3.43 -0.59
CA VAL A 22 -2.50 3.54 -1.23
C VAL A 22 -2.28 5.01 -1.54
N GLU A 23 -1.17 5.54 -1.08
CA GLU A 23 -0.78 6.92 -1.27
C GLU A 23 0.64 7.00 -1.83
N ARG A 24 0.89 8.03 -2.64
CA ARG A 24 2.21 8.27 -3.21
C ARG A 24 2.72 9.65 -2.86
N PHE A 25 4.02 9.74 -2.59
CA PHE A 25 4.75 10.97 -2.38
C PHE A 25 5.62 11.26 -3.60
N ASP A 26 5.51 12.49 -4.09
CA ASP A 26 6.39 13.04 -5.12
C ASP A 26 7.42 13.99 -4.47
N PRO A 27 8.71 13.61 -4.44
CA PRO A 27 9.76 14.46 -3.89
C PRO A 27 9.98 15.77 -4.65
N GLN A 28 9.59 15.86 -5.94
CA GLN A 28 9.77 17.07 -6.74
C GLN A 28 8.77 18.16 -6.34
N THR A 29 7.53 17.76 -6.09
CA THR A 29 6.46 18.69 -5.66
C THR A 29 6.33 18.75 -4.14
N ASN A 30 6.97 17.83 -3.42
CA ASN A 30 6.88 17.67 -1.97
C ASN A 30 5.43 17.49 -1.49
N GLN A 31 4.67 16.65 -2.20
CA GLN A 31 3.25 16.41 -1.93
C GLN A 31 2.95 14.92 -1.89
N TRP A 32 1.95 14.58 -1.05
CA TRP A 32 1.28 13.29 -1.08
C TRP A 32 0.05 13.36 -1.97
N SER A 33 -0.28 12.25 -2.63
CA SER A 33 -1.45 12.10 -3.49
C SER A 33 -2.13 10.77 -3.22
N ASN A 34 -3.46 10.80 -3.16
CA ASN A 34 -4.34 9.65 -2.95
C ASN A 34 -5.05 9.24 -4.24
N ASP A 35 -4.42 9.47 -5.39
CA ASP A 35 -4.96 9.16 -6.72
C ASP A 35 -4.71 7.69 -7.13
N ILE A 36 -4.17 6.88 -6.22
CA ILE A 36 -3.90 5.46 -6.44
C ILE A 36 -5.06 4.63 -5.93
N ALA A 37 -5.44 3.60 -6.70
CA ALA A 37 -6.50 2.69 -6.31
C ALA A 37 -6.16 2.00 -4.97
N PRO A 38 -7.13 1.89 -4.05
CA PRO A 38 -6.90 1.21 -2.79
C PRO A 38 -6.80 -0.30 -2.98
N THR A 39 -6.25 -0.96 -1.97
CA THR A 39 -6.30 -2.41 -1.82
C THR A 39 -7.73 -2.91 -1.57
N SER A 40 -8.03 -4.15 -1.98
CA SER A 40 -9.37 -4.74 -1.84
C SER A 40 -9.79 -4.99 -0.39
N SER A 41 -8.81 -5.11 0.50
CA SER A 41 -9.01 -5.29 1.94
C SER A 41 -7.99 -4.48 2.72
N CYS A 42 -8.39 -4.00 3.90
CA CYS A 42 -7.46 -3.37 4.83
C CYS A 42 -6.35 -4.35 5.20
N ARG A 43 -5.10 -3.86 5.30
CA ARG A 43 -3.96 -4.71 5.59
C ARG A 43 -2.89 -3.99 6.39
N THR A 44 -2.46 -4.60 7.50
CA THR A 44 -1.22 -4.28 8.21
C THR A 44 -0.19 -5.39 7.99
N SER A 45 1.08 -5.12 8.34
CA SER A 45 2.20 -6.08 8.17
C SER A 45 2.28 -6.65 6.75
N VAL A 46 1.88 -5.85 5.75
CA VAL A 46 1.87 -6.24 4.34
C VAL A 46 3.29 -6.33 3.79
N GLY A 47 3.58 -7.40 3.03
CA GLY A 47 4.77 -7.47 2.20
C GLY A 47 4.54 -6.73 0.89
N VAL A 48 5.45 -5.83 0.49
CA VAL A 48 5.28 -5.04 -0.73
C VAL A 48 6.48 -5.25 -1.67
N ALA A 49 6.20 -5.46 -2.96
CA ALA A 49 7.22 -5.64 -3.99
C ALA A 49 6.87 -4.88 -5.28
N VAL A 50 7.86 -4.71 -6.15
CA VAL A 50 7.66 -4.20 -7.51
C VAL A 50 8.06 -5.30 -8.48
N LEU A 51 7.17 -5.64 -9.40
CA LEU A 51 7.41 -6.61 -10.46
C LEU A 51 6.90 -6.05 -11.78
N ASP A 52 7.77 -5.93 -12.78
CA ASP A 52 7.45 -5.39 -14.11
C ASP A 52 6.74 -4.03 -14.09
N GLY A 53 7.13 -3.16 -13.14
CA GLY A 53 6.54 -1.83 -12.96
C GLY A 53 5.19 -1.83 -12.22
N CYS A 54 4.67 -3.00 -11.84
CA CYS A 54 3.49 -3.11 -10.99
C CYS A 54 3.88 -3.14 -9.51
N LEU A 55 3.12 -2.42 -8.69
CA LEU A 55 3.14 -2.54 -7.25
C LEU A 55 2.42 -3.85 -6.86
N LEU A 56 2.96 -4.61 -5.92
CA LEU A 56 2.34 -5.83 -5.40
C LEU A 56 2.20 -5.75 -3.89
N ALA A 57 0.99 -6.00 -3.39
CA ALA A 57 0.70 -6.20 -1.98
C ALA A 57 0.49 -7.69 -1.71
N VAL A 58 1.32 -8.28 -0.85
CA VAL A 58 1.37 -9.71 -0.55
C VAL A 58 1.02 -9.94 0.92
N GLY A 59 -0.09 -10.64 1.14
CA GLY A 59 -0.55 -11.03 2.48
C GLY A 59 -0.81 -9.84 3.40
N GLY A 60 -0.52 -10.04 4.70
CA GLY A 60 -0.82 -9.08 5.77
C GLY A 60 -1.98 -9.55 6.64
N GLN A 61 -2.52 -8.63 7.44
CA GLN A 61 -3.62 -8.89 8.38
C GLN A 61 -4.67 -7.78 8.25
N ASP A 62 -5.95 -8.14 8.22
CA ASP A 62 -7.09 -7.19 8.17
C ASP A 62 -7.70 -6.87 9.55
N GLY A 63 -7.11 -7.42 10.61
CA GLY A 63 -7.61 -7.31 11.99
C GLY A 63 -8.47 -8.49 12.44
N ILE A 64 -8.84 -9.37 11.52
CA ILE A 64 -9.64 -10.58 11.79
C ILE A 64 -8.86 -11.83 11.40
N SER A 65 -8.11 -11.78 10.29
CA SER A 65 -7.43 -12.93 9.70
C SER A 65 -6.10 -12.54 9.03
N CYS A 66 -5.23 -13.55 8.86
CA CYS A 66 -4.06 -13.44 7.99
C CYS A 66 -4.50 -13.61 6.53
N LEU A 67 -4.11 -12.68 5.68
CA LEU A 67 -4.40 -12.69 4.26
C LEU A 67 -3.41 -13.60 3.52
N ASN A 68 -3.93 -14.46 2.64
CA ASN A 68 -3.15 -15.29 1.70
C ASN A 68 -3.26 -14.78 0.25
N LEU A 69 -3.68 -13.51 0.06
CA LEU A 69 -3.89 -12.88 -1.23
C LEU A 69 -2.66 -12.06 -1.68
N VAL A 70 -2.42 -12.06 -2.99
CA VAL A 70 -1.57 -11.08 -3.69
C VAL A 70 -2.44 -10.21 -4.57
N GLU A 71 -2.29 -8.90 -4.48
CA GLU A 71 -2.99 -7.95 -5.36
C GLU A 71 -2.03 -6.89 -5.94
N LYS A 72 -2.46 -6.31 -7.07
CA LYS A 72 -1.74 -5.35 -7.91
C LYS A 72 -2.31 -3.94 -7.75
#